data_AF-A0AAU9TT45-F1
#
_entry.id   AF-A0AAU9TT45-F1
#
_cell.length_a   1.000
_cell.length_b   1.000
_cell.length_c   1.000
_cell.angle_alpha   90.00
_cell.angle_beta   90.00
_cell.angle_gamma   90.00
#
_symmetry.space_group_name_H-M   'P 1'
#
loop_
_entity.id
_entity.type
_entity.pdbx_description
1 polymer ?
#
loop_
_entity_poly.entity_id
_entity_poly.type
_entity_poly.pdbx_seq_one_letter_code
_entity_poly.pdbx_strand_id
1 'polypeptide(L)'
;MSAFVTNLDLYCALKSGGAGFKNTINLYNILVERIGIELSSEDISIIKSFCHNFTSNISKRWSASSRTQKTFLNQNSHWLESEIVWPKCKNIDLNNVFNVSTDEDVSIIGTEEVDVYQSSSSIHKKLFKDLSDRQKKRRSLTLLDHSEEELVHALCAKLKLSNKTKLATIIKELFQNEEKCEIVDKLLFTNNTEKLCLPDDKTKYFCASILSKASGNKKTCYPPKEDITVTESGVKIRLQSLLDLTINRILKVIQLDSATTKSLKLISKWGFDGSSSHSNYKQKSQSDIKMDDSSVFMISLVPLRLVEDSGSILWENPTPSSTNYCRPIGFKFSKETNDLIQEENASINEEICNLVPTIVENLEIHHDLYMTMIDGKISTVVSNTSSAAVCNICGTPPSKMNDLDFVSKQPIRNDMYKYGLSSLHMWIRCMECILHISYNLDFKKWAARSDDKLLKDSKKK
;
A
#
# COMPACT_ATOMS: atom_id res chain seq x y z
N MET A 1 -15.57 -41.50 -4.81
CA MET A 1 -16.08 -40.11 -5.01
C MET A 1 -17.00 -39.78 -3.85
N SER A 2 -16.90 -38.58 -3.25
CA SER A 2 -17.64 -38.24 -2.01
C SER A 2 -19.16 -38.18 -2.24
N ALA A 3 -19.94 -38.79 -1.36
CA ALA A 3 -21.41 -38.70 -1.36
C ALA A 3 -21.90 -37.23 -1.23
N PHE A 4 -23.11 -36.93 -1.74
CA PHE A 4 -23.79 -35.66 -1.49
C PHE A 4 -24.88 -35.89 -0.46
N VAL A 5 -24.46 -35.94 0.82
CA VAL A 5 -25.34 -36.27 1.95
C VAL A 5 -25.86 -35.00 2.61
N THR A 6 -25.01 -33.98 2.71
CA THR A 6 -25.27 -32.74 3.46
C THR A 6 -25.25 -31.51 2.56
N ASN A 7 -25.90 -30.43 2.99
CA ASN A 7 -25.87 -29.16 2.27
C ASN A 7 -24.44 -28.60 2.12
N LEU A 8 -23.52 -28.98 3.01
CA LEU A 8 -22.09 -28.67 2.92
C LEU A 8 -21.46 -29.30 1.68
N ASP A 9 -21.86 -30.50 1.30
CA ASP A 9 -21.31 -31.21 0.14
C ASP A 9 -21.67 -30.49 -1.17
N LEU A 10 -22.93 -30.05 -1.31
CA LEU A 10 -23.37 -29.24 -2.44
C LEU A 10 -22.75 -27.84 -2.45
N TYR A 11 -22.54 -27.23 -1.26
CA TYR A 11 -21.78 -25.98 -1.14
C TYR A 11 -20.35 -26.13 -1.67
N CYS A 12 -19.65 -27.18 -1.25
CA CYS A 12 -18.29 -27.49 -1.68
C CYS A 12 -18.24 -27.73 -3.19
N ALA A 13 -19.17 -28.51 -3.75
CA ALA A 13 -19.26 -28.76 -5.18
C ALA A 13 -19.46 -27.47 -5.99
N LEU A 14 -20.39 -26.60 -5.57
CA LEU A 14 -20.63 -25.30 -6.19
C LEU A 14 -19.40 -24.40 -6.18
N LYS A 15 -18.67 -24.37 -5.06
CA LYS A 15 -17.52 -23.50 -4.87
C LYS A 15 -16.31 -23.95 -5.68
N SER A 16 -16.09 -25.26 -5.80
CA SER A 16 -15.01 -25.82 -6.61
C SER A 16 -15.18 -25.53 -8.10
N GLY A 17 -16.43 -25.39 -8.58
CA GLY A 17 -16.74 -25.03 -9.97
C GLY A 17 -16.49 -23.56 -10.35
N GLY A 18 -16.01 -22.70 -9.42
CA GLY A 18 -15.60 -21.31 -9.71
C GLY A 18 -16.72 -20.32 -10.09
N ALA A 19 -17.94 -20.79 -10.33
CA ALA A 19 -19.09 -19.94 -10.61
C ALA A 19 -19.75 -19.44 -9.31
N GLY A 20 -20.14 -18.16 -9.26
CA GLY A 20 -20.79 -17.58 -8.07
C GLY A 20 -22.10 -18.28 -7.69
N PHE A 21 -22.51 -18.18 -6.42
CA PHE A 21 -23.65 -18.89 -5.82
C PHE A 21 -25.04 -18.67 -6.44
N LYS A 22 -25.16 -17.81 -7.46
CA LYS A 22 -26.38 -17.60 -8.24
C LYS A 22 -26.46 -18.48 -9.50
N ASN A 23 -25.42 -19.25 -9.81
CA ASN A 23 -25.39 -20.05 -11.03
C ASN A 23 -26.10 -21.39 -10.85
N THR A 24 -27.41 -21.39 -11.03
CA THR A 24 -28.28 -22.58 -10.97
C THR A 24 -27.91 -23.63 -12.02
N ILE A 25 -27.42 -23.21 -13.20
CA ILE A 25 -27.05 -24.12 -14.30
C ILE A 25 -25.86 -24.98 -13.91
N ASN A 26 -24.88 -24.41 -13.19
CA ASN A 26 -23.71 -25.14 -12.74
C ASN A 26 -24.08 -26.29 -11.78
N LEU A 27 -24.94 -26.01 -10.78
CA LEU A 27 -25.41 -27.05 -9.87
C LEU A 27 -26.19 -28.15 -10.59
N TYR A 28 -27.05 -27.76 -11.54
CA TYR A 28 -27.81 -28.72 -12.33
C TYR A 28 -26.89 -29.66 -13.11
N ASN A 29 -25.87 -29.12 -13.79
CA ASN A 29 -24.92 -29.93 -14.56
C ASN A 29 -24.15 -30.91 -13.66
N ILE A 30 -23.68 -30.47 -12.49
CA ILE A 30 -23.00 -31.33 -11.50
C ILE A 30 -23.88 -32.51 -11.08
N LEU A 31 -25.18 -32.26 -10.86
CA LEU A 31 -26.11 -33.32 -10.44
C LEU A 31 -26.43 -34.28 -11.60
N VAL A 32 -26.67 -33.77 -12.80
CA VAL A 32 -27.00 -34.60 -13.98
C VAL A 32 -25.83 -35.47 -14.41
N GLU A 33 -24.62 -34.92 -14.42
CA GLU A 33 -23.39 -35.68 -14.74
C GLU A 33 -23.25 -36.89 -13.81
N ARG A 34 -23.60 -36.73 -12.53
CA ARG A 34 -23.54 -37.80 -11.53
C ARG A 34 -24.72 -38.77 -11.57
N ILE A 35 -25.89 -38.36 -12.08
CA ILE A 35 -27.02 -39.26 -12.31
C ILE A 35 -26.72 -40.21 -13.48
N GLY A 36 -26.03 -39.74 -14.52
CA GLY A 36 -25.45 -40.60 -15.56
C GLY A 36 -26.45 -41.32 -16.48
N ILE A 37 -27.76 -41.03 -16.38
CA ILE A 37 -28.82 -41.60 -17.21
C ILE A 37 -29.71 -40.52 -17.82
N GLU A 38 -30.37 -40.83 -18.94
CA GLU A 38 -31.31 -39.91 -19.57
C GLU A 38 -32.53 -39.64 -18.67
N LEU A 39 -32.75 -38.35 -18.39
CA LEU A 39 -33.83 -37.89 -17.52
C LEU A 39 -35.12 -37.63 -18.32
N SER A 40 -36.26 -37.99 -17.75
CA SER A 40 -37.55 -37.59 -18.30
C SER A 40 -37.73 -36.07 -18.24
N SER A 41 -38.53 -35.48 -19.13
CA SER A 41 -38.80 -34.03 -19.13
C SER A 41 -39.38 -33.53 -17.80
N GLU A 42 -40.08 -34.39 -17.06
CA GLU A 42 -40.65 -34.08 -15.76
C GLU A 42 -39.60 -34.11 -14.65
N ASP A 43 -38.72 -35.12 -14.63
CA ASP A 43 -37.61 -35.20 -13.66
C ASP A 43 -36.60 -34.05 -13.87
N ILE A 44 -36.35 -33.66 -15.13
CA ILE A 44 -35.54 -32.48 -15.46
C ILE A 44 -36.13 -31.21 -14.81
N SER A 45 -37.44 -31.03 -14.90
CA SER A 45 -38.12 -29.86 -14.32
C SER A 45 -38.01 -29.85 -12.79
N ILE A 46 -38.21 -31.01 -12.16
CA ILE A 46 -38.10 -31.18 -10.70
C ILE A 46 -36.69 -30.86 -10.20
N ILE A 47 -35.66 -31.40 -10.85
CA ILE A 47 -34.26 -31.19 -10.45
C ILE A 47 -33.85 -29.73 -10.68
N LYS A 48 -34.24 -29.09 -11.79
CA LYS A 48 -33.96 -27.67 -12.03
C LYS A 48 -34.60 -26.78 -10.97
N SER A 49 -35.84 -27.07 -10.57
CA SER A 49 -36.54 -26.36 -9.49
C SER A 49 -35.80 -26.48 -8.16
N PHE A 50 -35.35 -27.69 -7.81
CA PHE A 50 -34.52 -27.93 -6.63
C PHE A 50 -33.21 -27.11 -6.66
N CYS A 51 -32.46 -27.16 -7.78
CA CYS A 51 -31.22 -26.40 -7.92
C CYS A 51 -31.45 -24.90 -7.77
N HIS A 52 -32.55 -24.37 -8.31
CA HIS A 52 -32.90 -22.96 -8.21
C HIS A 52 -33.16 -22.55 -6.76
N ASN A 53 -33.96 -23.34 -6.04
CA ASN A 53 -34.28 -23.08 -4.65
C ASN A 53 -33.03 -23.16 -3.76
N PHE A 54 -32.17 -24.16 -3.98
CA PHE A 54 -30.93 -24.32 -3.23
C PHE A 54 -29.96 -23.14 -3.47
N THR A 55 -29.70 -22.78 -4.73
CA THR A 55 -28.80 -21.68 -5.09
C THR A 55 -29.33 -20.31 -4.63
N SER A 56 -30.65 -20.10 -4.64
CA SER A 56 -31.27 -18.90 -4.08
C SER A 56 -31.07 -18.81 -2.57
N ASN A 57 -31.30 -19.91 -1.85
CA ASN A 57 -31.16 -19.97 -0.39
C ASN A 57 -29.70 -19.74 0.03
N ILE A 58 -28.75 -20.41 -0.64
CA ILE A 58 -27.34 -20.28 -0.33
C ILE A 58 -26.81 -18.88 -0.66
N SER A 59 -27.27 -18.26 -1.74
CA SER A 59 -26.89 -16.88 -2.08
C SER A 59 -27.41 -15.86 -1.07
N LYS A 60 -28.61 -16.07 -0.50
CA LYS A 60 -29.16 -15.22 0.57
C LYS A 60 -28.33 -15.34 1.83
N ARG A 61 -28.06 -16.57 2.29
CA ARG A 61 -27.23 -16.85 3.46
C ARG A 61 -25.79 -16.33 3.28
N TRP A 62 -25.21 -16.50 2.09
CA TRP A 62 -23.89 -15.95 1.75
C TRP A 62 -23.85 -14.42 1.85
N SER A 63 -24.90 -13.75 1.38
CA SER A 63 -24.99 -12.29 1.45
C SER A 63 -25.18 -11.80 2.89
N ALA A 64 -26.00 -12.51 3.69
CA ALA A 64 -26.20 -12.21 5.11
C ALA A 64 -24.93 -12.41 5.94
N SER A 65 -24.07 -13.37 5.58
CA SER A 65 -22.77 -13.60 6.22
C SER A 65 -21.65 -12.71 5.67
N SER A 66 -21.99 -11.52 5.17
CA SER A 66 -21.07 -10.53 4.61
C SER A 66 -20.13 -11.09 3.55
N ARG A 67 -20.61 -12.10 2.78
CA ARG A 67 -19.88 -12.78 1.71
C ARG A 67 -18.50 -13.31 2.15
N THR A 68 -18.37 -13.71 3.40
CA THR A 68 -17.12 -14.23 3.97
C THR A 68 -17.27 -15.69 4.36
N GLN A 69 -16.38 -16.56 3.86
CA GLN A 69 -16.48 -18.01 4.07
C GLN A 69 -16.51 -18.41 5.54
N LYS A 70 -15.60 -17.87 6.36
CA LYS A 70 -15.54 -18.18 7.79
C LYS A 70 -16.86 -17.81 8.49
N THR A 71 -17.39 -16.62 8.21
CA THR A 71 -18.65 -16.15 8.77
C THR A 71 -19.84 -16.98 8.29
N PHE A 72 -19.87 -17.36 7.03
CA PHE A 72 -20.93 -18.19 6.45
C PHE A 72 -20.97 -19.60 7.04
N LEU A 73 -19.81 -20.26 7.13
CA LEU A 73 -19.70 -21.60 7.72
C LEU A 73 -20.08 -21.57 9.20
N ASN A 74 -19.63 -20.56 9.96
CA ASN A 74 -19.95 -20.45 11.38
C ASN A 74 -21.42 -20.11 11.65
N GLN A 75 -22.04 -19.21 10.87
CA GLN A 75 -23.44 -18.78 11.09
C GLN A 75 -24.46 -19.78 10.56
N ASN A 76 -24.08 -20.64 9.61
CA ASN A 76 -24.99 -21.60 8.98
C ASN A 76 -24.54 -23.05 9.18
N SER A 77 -23.65 -23.33 10.14
CA SER A 77 -23.09 -24.68 10.38
C SER A 77 -24.18 -25.73 10.51
N HIS A 78 -25.17 -25.47 11.36
CA HIS A 78 -26.32 -26.36 11.56
C HIS A 78 -27.14 -26.60 10.27
N TRP A 79 -27.23 -25.63 9.37
CA TRP A 79 -27.92 -25.80 8.09
C TRP A 79 -27.04 -26.51 7.04
N LEU A 80 -25.72 -26.31 7.11
CA LEU A 80 -24.78 -26.98 6.21
C LEU A 80 -24.62 -28.46 6.57
N GLU A 81 -24.66 -28.78 7.85
CA GLU A 81 -24.56 -30.15 8.39
C GLU A 81 -25.88 -30.94 8.26
N SER A 82 -27.01 -30.27 8.00
CA SER A 82 -28.27 -30.98 7.79
C SER A 82 -28.27 -31.75 6.47
N GLU A 83 -28.86 -32.95 6.51
CA GLU A 83 -29.02 -33.80 5.33
C GLU A 83 -29.85 -33.12 4.23
N ILE A 84 -29.51 -33.42 2.98
CA ILE A 84 -30.24 -32.91 1.82
C ILE A 84 -31.56 -33.67 1.70
N VAL A 85 -32.67 -32.93 1.75
CA VAL A 85 -33.98 -33.48 1.40
C VAL A 85 -34.13 -33.47 -0.12
N TRP A 86 -33.79 -34.59 -0.75
CA TRP A 86 -33.90 -34.74 -2.20
C TRP A 86 -35.37 -34.76 -2.67
N PRO A 87 -35.71 -34.09 -3.80
CA PRO A 87 -37.06 -34.14 -4.34
C PRO A 87 -37.39 -35.54 -4.86
N LYS A 88 -38.67 -35.94 -4.75
CA LYS A 88 -39.14 -37.21 -5.30
C LYS A 88 -39.28 -37.09 -6.83
N CYS A 89 -38.38 -37.76 -7.55
CA CYS A 89 -38.46 -37.94 -9.00
C CYS A 89 -39.30 -39.19 -9.32
N LYS A 90 -39.89 -39.24 -10.52
CA LYS A 90 -40.77 -40.35 -10.91
C LYS A 90 -39.99 -41.61 -11.25
N ASN A 91 -38.88 -41.46 -11.96
CA ASN A 91 -38.14 -42.58 -12.53
C ASN A 91 -36.79 -42.83 -11.87
N ILE A 92 -36.39 -42.00 -10.87
CA ILE A 92 -35.06 -42.05 -10.25
C ILE A 92 -35.18 -41.76 -8.75
N ASP A 93 -34.53 -42.59 -7.93
CA ASP A 93 -34.36 -42.31 -6.51
C ASP A 93 -33.02 -41.61 -6.26
N LEU A 94 -33.08 -40.29 -6.07
CA LEU A 94 -31.90 -39.46 -5.88
C LEU A 94 -31.14 -39.79 -4.58
N ASN A 95 -31.80 -40.35 -3.56
CA ASN A 95 -31.11 -40.75 -2.33
C ASN A 95 -30.13 -41.88 -2.60
N ASN A 96 -30.54 -42.85 -3.42
CA ASN A 96 -29.67 -43.98 -3.78
C ASN A 96 -28.52 -43.55 -4.68
N VAL A 97 -28.71 -42.53 -5.53
CA VAL A 97 -27.65 -42.01 -6.40
C VAL A 97 -26.59 -41.24 -5.62
N PHE A 98 -26.99 -40.49 -4.59
CA PHE A 98 -26.12 -39.51 -3.97
C PHE A 98 -25.58 -39.88 -2.58
N ASN A 99 -26.18 -40.85 -1.88
CA ASN A 99 -25.84 -41.14 -0.47
C ASN A 99 -24.99 -42.40 -0.22
N VAL A 100 -24.40 -43.05 -1.24
CA VAL A 100 -23.61 -44.29 -1.05
C VAL A 100 -22.10 -43.99 -0.91
N SER A 101 -21.46 -44.46 0.16
CA SER A 101 -20.00 -44.43 0.42
C SER A 101 -19.38 -45.83 0.30
N THR A 102 -18.26 -45.96 -0.40
CA THR A 102 -17.47 -47.21 -0.47
C THR A 102 -16.17 -47.06 0.33
N ASP A 103 -16.01 -47.83 1.40
CA ASP A 103 -14.77 -48.03 2.16
C ASP A 103 -14.15 -49.38 1.75
N GLU A 104 -12.84 -49.42 1.45
CA GLU A 104 -12.00 -50.61 1.61
C GLU A 104 -10.49 -50.22 1.66
N ASP A 105 -9.76 -50.93 2.54
CA ASP A 105 -8.44 -50.69 3.14
C ASP A 105 -7.20 -50.71 2.20
N VAL A 106 -6.04 -50.19 2.66
CA VAL A 106 -4.73 -50.89 2.79
C VAL A 106 -3.74 -50.08 3.65
N SER A 107 -3.02 -50.81 4.50
CA SER A 107 -2.01 -50.47 5.53
C SER A 107 -0.55 -50.26 5.05
N ILE A 108 0.17 -49.37 5.78
CA ILE A 108 1.59 -49.35 6.26
C ILE A 108 2.74 -49.95 5.41
N ILE A 109 3.80 -49.15 5.14
CA ILE A 109 5.28 -49.37 5.28
C ILE A 109 5.95 -48.04 4.78
N GLY A 110 6.77 -47.33 5.56
CA GLY A 110 8.23 -47.50 5.65
C GLY A 110 8.96 -46.20 5.23
N THR A 111 10.14 -45.98 5.81
CA THR A 111 10.92 -44.73 5.94
C THR A 111 11.71 -44.26 4.70
N GLU A 112 12.21 -43.01 4.80
CA GLU A 112 13.36 -42.35 4.13
C GLU A 112 13.11 -41.28 3.05
N GLU A 113 14.08 -40.35 3.01
CA GLU A 113 14.06 -38.96 2.55
C GLU A 113 14.22 -38.74 1.02
N VAL A 114 14.00 -37.47 0.63
CA VAL A 114 14.45 -36.78 -0.61
C VAL A 114 13.61 -37.16 -1.85
N ASP A 115 12.91 -36.27 -2.58
CA ASP A 115 13.35 -35.00 -3.16
C ASP A 115 12.12 -34.21 -3.68
N VAL A 116 12.19 -32.87 -3.71
CA VAL A 116 11.14 -32.00 -4.25
C VAL A 116 11.59 -31.50 -5.62
N TYR A 117 10.88 -31.90 -6.68
CA TYR A 117 10.80 -31.12 -7.92
C TYR A 117 9.34 -30.83 -8.29
N GLN A 118 9.10 -29.54 -8.54
CA GLN A 118 7.85 -28.86 -8.90
C GLN A 118 7.37 -29.29 -10.29
N SER A 119 6.06 -29.25 -10.61
CA SER A 119 5.25 -28.07 -10.91
C SER A 119 3.84 -28.59 -11.34
N SER A 120 2.71 -27.90 -11.36
CA SER A 120 2.30 -26.48 -11.44
C SER A 120 0.80 -26.44 -11.03
N SER A 121 0.28 -25.53 -10.21
CA SER A 121 -0.09 -24.15 -10.60
C SER A 121 -0.25 -23.28 -9.36
N SER A 122 0.71 -22.38 -9.14
CA SER A 122 0.94 -21.64 -7.91
C SER A 122 0.41 -20.20 -7.98
N ILE A 123 -0.67 -19.90 -7.26
CA ILE A 123 -0.89 -18.52 -6.78
C ILE A 123 0.22 -18.26 -5.76
N HIS A 124 1.21 -17.43 -6.11
CA HIS A 124 2.29 -17.04 -5.21
C HIS A 124 1.72 -16.52 -3.88
N LYS A 125 1.80 -17.34 -2.83
CA LYS A 125 1.54 -16.87 -1.47
C LYS A 125 2.62 -15.86 -1.13
N LYS A 126 2.24 -14.59 -1.02
CA LYS A 126 3.12 -13.53 -0.52
C LYS A 126 3.79 -13.97 0.79
N LEU A 127 5.09 -13.70 0.91
CA LEU A 127 5.84 -13.94 2.13
C LEU A 127 5.17 -13.19 3.29
N PHE A 128 5.29 -13.72 4.51
CA PHE A 128 4.62 -13.12 5.66
C PHE A 128 5.00 -11.63 5.85
N LYS A 129 6.24 -11.25 5.54
CA LYS A 129 6.71 -9.86 5.57
C LYS A 129 5.95 -8.92 4.62
N ASP A 130 5.52 -9.41 3.47
CA ASP A 130 4.93 -8.64 2.36
C ASP A 130 3.39 -8.62 2.40
N LEU A 131 2.80 -9.18 3.47
CA LEU A 131 1.36 -9.14 3.71
C LEU A 131 0.92 -7.84 4.38
N SER A 132 -0.30 -7.40 4.08
CA SER A 132 -0.93 -6.31 4.83
C SER A 132 -1.19 -6.70 6.27
N ASP A 133 -1.32 -5.75 7.18
CA ASP A 133 -1.52 -6.04 8.62
C ASP A 133 -2.76 -6.87 8.89
N ARG A 134 -3.83 -6.67 8.10
CA ARG A 134 -5.05 -7.49 8.14
C ARG A 134 -4.77 -8.95 7.74
N GLN A 135 -3.89 -9.17 6.77
CA GLN A 135 -3.50 -10.52 6.32
C GLN A 135 -2.52 -11.18 7.29
N LYS A 136 -1.57 -10.43 7.85
CA LYS A 136 -0.66 -10.88 8.93
C LYS A 136 -1.47 -11.32 10.14
N LYS A 137 -2.40 -10.48 10.61
CA LYS A 137 -3.36 -10.79 11.68
C LYS A 137 -4.09 -12.10 11.38
N ARG A 138 -4.67 -12.24 10.19
CA ARG A 138 -5.39 -13.45 9.78
C ARG A 138 -4.52 -14.72 9.78
N ARG A 139 -3.24 -14.64 9.38
CA ARG A 139 -2.31 -15.78 9.36
C ARG A 139 -1.78 -16.13 10.75
N SER A 140 -1.70 -15.16 11.65
CA SER A 140 -1.24 -15.36 13.03
C SER A 140 -2.39 -15.68 14.00
N LEU A 141 -3.64 -15.69 13.56
CA LEU A 141 -4.80 -16.00 14.42
C LEU A 141 -4.70 -17.36 15.11
N THR A 142 -4.13 -18.36 14.44
CA THR A 142 -3.93 -19.70 15.01
C THR A 142 -2.86 -19.75 16.09
N LEU A 143 -2.02 -18.71 16.19
CA LEU A 143 -1.03 -18.61 17.26
C LEU A 143 -1.65 -18.06 18.55
N LEU A 144 -2.83 -17.43 18.48
CA LEU A 144 -3.52 -16.89 19.66
C LEU A 144 -4.16 -17.98 20.53
N ASP A 145 -4.17 -19.23 20.06
CA ASP A 145 -4.66 -20.38 20.83
C ASP A 145 -3.63 -20.86 21.87
N HIS A 146 -2.37 -20.40 21.77
CA HIS A 146 -1.27 -20.71 22.71
C HIS A 146 -1.13 -19.66 23.81
N SER A 147 -0.57 -20.04 24.96
CA SER A 147 -0.35 -19.11 26.08
C SER A 147 0.73 -18.07 25.74
N GLU A 148 0.69 -16.92 26.43
CA GLU A 148 1.67 -15.85 26.24
C GLU A 148 3.10 -16.31 26.56
N GLU A 149 3.26 -17.13 27.61
CA GLU A 149 4.55 -17.72 28.00
C GLU A 149 5.09 -18.66 26.91
N GLU A 150 4.22 -19.49 26.34
CA GLU A 150 4.58 -20.44 25.28
C GLU A 150 5.03 -19.69 24.03
N LEU A 151 4.30 -18.64 23.64
CA LEU A 151 4.63 -17.80 22.50
C LEU A 151 5.93 -17.01 22.70
N VAL A 152 6.14 -16.45 23.89
CA VAL A 152 7.39 -15.74 24.22
C VAL A 152 8.57 -16.69 24.24
N HIS A 153 8.40 -17.90 24.78
CA HIS A 153 9.43 -18.94 24.76
C HIS A 153 9.79 -19.35 23.33
N ALA A 154 8.80 -19.65 22.49
CA ALA A 154 8.98 -20.01 21.09
C ALA A 154 9.68 -18.90 20.29
N LEU A 155 9.29 -17.65 20.51
CA LEU A 155 9.94 -16.48 19.90
C LEU A 155 11.40 -16.36 20.33
N CYS A 156 11.69 -16.46 21.63
CA CYS A 156 13.05 -16.38 22.16
C CYS A 156 13.93 -17.51 21.61
N ALA A 157 13.41 -18.74 21.51
CA ALA A 157 14.11 -19.86 20.92
C ALA A 157 14.44 -19.61 19.43
N LYS A 158 13.47 -19.11 18.65
CA LYS A 158 13.68 -18.78 17.23
C LYS A 158 14.71 -17.66 17.03
N LEU A 159 14.70 -16.65 17.92
CA LEU A 159 15.66 -15.57 17.90
C LEU A 159 17.08 -16.05 18.22
N LYS A 160 17.26 -16.96 19.17
CA LYS A 160 18.55 -17.58 19.47
C LYS A 160 19.09 -18.39 18.30
N LEU A 161 18.24 -19.19 17.64
CA LEU A 161 18.60 -19.92 16.41
C LEU A 161 19.02 -18.98 15.27
N SER A 162 18.50 -17.75 15.25
CA SER A 162 18.83 -16.73 14.27
C SER A 162 19.99 -15.82 14.72
N ASN A 163 20.80 -16.24 15.71
CA ASN A 163 21.90 -15.48 16.33
C ASN A 163 21.52 -14.11 16.93
N LYS A 164 20.23 -13.88 17.23
CA LYS A 164 19.71 -12.66 17.88
C LYS A 164 19.59 -12.85 19.40
N THR A 165 20.65 -13.37 20.02
CA THR A 165 20.67 -13.77 21.45
C THR A 165 20.36 -12.60 22.39
N LYS A 166 20.92 -11.42 22.14
CA LYS A 166 20.66 -10.21 22.93
C LYS A 166 19.18 -9.80 22.92
N LEU A 167 18.51 -9.88 21.76
CA LEU A 167 17.09 -9.54 21.64
C LEU A 167 16.21 -10.55 22.38
N ALA A 168 16.54 -11.84 22.31
CA ALA A 168 15.85 -12.87 23.08
C ALA A 168 15.94 -12.63 24.60
N THR A 169 17.12 -12.21 25.10
CA THR A 169 17.28 -11.86 26.51
C THR A 169 16.43 -10.64 26.89
N ILE A 170 16.39 -9.61 26.05
CA ILE A 170 15.59 -8.39 26.29
C ILE A 170 14.08 -8.72 26.35
N ILE A 171 13.57 -9.47 25.37
CA ILE A 171 12.14 -9.84 25.33
C ILE A 171 11.77 -10.64 26.57
N LYS A 172 12.61 -11.60 26.97
CA LYS A 172 12.38 -12.39 28.17
C LYS A 172 12.37 -11.53 29.44
N GLU A 173 13.30 -10.60 29.57
CA GLU A 173 13.39 -9.69 30.72
C GLU A 173 12.18 -8.76 30.81
N LEU A 174 11.71 -8.21 29.69
CA LEU A 174 10.53 -7.33 29.64
C LEU A 174 9.25 -8.09 29.95
N PHE A 175 9.11 -9.30 29.43
CA PHE A 175 7.95 -10.15 29.72
C PHE A 175 7.87 -10.56 31.21
N GLN A 176 9.02 -10.77 31.86
CA GLN A 176 9.08 -11.10 33.29
C GLN A 176 8.95 -9.89 34.22
N ASN A 177 9.14 -8.67 33.71
CA ASN A 177 9.13 -7.45 34.52
C ASN A 177 8.31 -6.37 33.79
N GLU A 178 6.99 -6.46 33.89
CA GLU A 178 6.05 -5.57 33.19
C GLU A 178 6.28 -4.08 33.51
N GLU A 179 6.73 -3.75 34.73
CA GLU A 179 7.10 -2.38 35.12
C GLU A 179 8.22 -1.78 34.25
N LYS A 180 9.08 -2.61 33.66
CA LYS A 180 10.14 -2.17 32.74
C LYS A 180 9.59 -1.83 31.35
N CYS A 181 8.40 -2.31 30.98
CA CYS A 181 7.76 -1.99 29.70
C CYS A 181 7.37 -0.51 29.64
N GLU A 182 6.80 0.05 30.71
CA GLU A 182 6.49 1.49 30.78
C GLU A 182 7.74 2.36 30.62
N ILE A 183 8.86 1.90 31.17
CA ILE A 183 10.14 2.59 31.07
C ILE A 183 10.65 2.57 29.63
N VAL A 184 10.59 1.43 28.95
CA VAL A 184 10.97 1.31 27.53
C VAL A 184 10.06 2.15 26.64
N ASP A 185 8.75 2.17 26.91
CA ASP A 185 7.78 2.98 26.16
C ASP A 185 8.07 4.48 26.27
N LYS A 186 8.27 4.97 27.51
CA LYS A 186 8.67 6.36 27.77
C LYS A 186 9.99 6.72 27.07
N LEU A 187 10.93 5.79 26.93
CA LEU A 187 12.23 6.04 26.28
C LEU A 187 12.22 5.97 24.75
N LEU A 188 11.36 5.13 24.16
CA LEU A 188 11.28 4.99 22.70
C LEU A 188 10.45 6.11 22.07
N PHE A 189 9.45 6.64 22.80
CA PHE A 189 8.45 7.54 22.24
C PHE A 189 8.39 8.94 22.87
N THR A 190 9.17 9.20 23.94
CA THR A 190 9.28 10.56 24.52
C THR A 190 10.64 11.18 24.19
N ASN A 191 10.64 12.33 23.50
CA ASN A 191 11.85 13.08 23.14
C ASN A 191 12.53 13.80 24.33
N ASN A 192 12.01 13.68 25.56
CA ASN A 192 12.55 14.32 26.76
C ASN A 192 13.44 13.35 27.55
N THR A 193 14.74 13.37 27.29
CA THR A 193 15.73 12.58 28.04
C THR A 193 16.03 13.11 29.45
N GLU A 194 15.45 14.23 29.88
CA GLU A 194 15.91 14.91 31.10
C GLU A 194 15.12 14.62 32.39
N LYS A 195 13.97 13.92 32.35
CA LYS A 195 13.22 13.59 33.59
C LYS A 195 12.52 12.24 33.56
N LEU A 196 13.26 11.15 33.32
CA LEU A 196 12.81 9.84 33.82
C LEU A 196 13.37 9.64 35.23
N CYS A 197 12.53 9.83 36.25
CA CYS A 197 12.79 9.25 37.58
C CYS A 197 12.59 7.73 37.47
N LEU A 198 13.68 6.99 37.33
CA LEU A 198 13.67 5.53 37.23
C LEU A 198 13.80 4.89 38.62
N PRO A 199 13.13 3.76 38.90
CA PRO A 199 13.04 3.21 40.26
C PRO A 199 14.35 2.60 40.78
N ASP A 200 15.27 2.17 39.92
CA ASP A 200 16.54 1.55 40.32
C ASP A 200 17.72 1.81 39.36
N ASP A 201 18.94 1.66 39.88
CA ASP A 201 20.20 1.91 39.17
C ASP A 201 20.48 0.90 38.03
N LYS A 202 19.97 -0.34 38.13
CA LYS A 202 20.17 -1.38 37.11
C LYS A 202 19.35 -1.08 35.85
N THR A 203 18.14 -0.58 36.01
CA THR A 203 17.22 -0.19 34.95
C THR A 203 17.70 1.07 34.24
N LYS A 204 18.30 2.02 34.99
CA LYS A 204 18.98 3.19 34.43
C LYS A 204 20.16 2.81 33.53
N TYR A 205 20.98 1.85 33.93
CA TYR A 205 22.11 1.35 33.13
C TYR A 205 21.67 0.60 31.88
N PHE A 206 20.65 -0.26 31.99
CA PHE A 206 20.09 -1.01 30.87
C PHE A 206 19.53 -0.08 29.79
N CYS A 207 18.74 0.91 30.21
CA CYS A 207 18.12 1.91 29.34
C CYS A 207 19.13 2.84 28.68
N ALA A 208 20.12 3.34 29.43
CA ALA A 208 21.22 4.12 28.88
C ALA A 208 22.00 3.33 27.81
N SER A 209 22.17 2.02 27.99
CA SER A 209 22.84 1.15 27.01
C SER A 209 22.03 0.94 25.72
N ILE A 210 20.69 0.92 25.80
CA ILE A 210 19.80 0.79 24.65
C ILE A 210 19.75 2.11 23.88
N LEU A 211 19.59 3.23 24.58
CA LEU A 211 19.58 4.56 23.98
C LEU A 211 20.93 4.91 23.36
N SER A 212 22.05 4.56 24.00
CA SER A 212 23.38 4.81 23.41
C SER A 212 23.61 3.98 22.15
N LYS A 213 23.16 2.72 22.11
CA LYS A 213 23.21 1.85 20.92
C LYS A 213 22.27 2.32 19.80
N ALA A 214 21.04 2.72 20.14
CA ALA A 214 20.08 3.27 19.18
C ALA A 214 20.55 4.61 18.62
N SER A 215 21.10 5.48 19.46
CA SER A 215 21.68 6.77 19.06
C SER A 215 22.93 6.60 18.21
N GLY A 216 23.78 5.60 18.52
CA GLY A 216 24.92 5.22 17.68
C GLY A 216 24.49 4.81 16.27
N ASN A 217 23.44 4.00 16.15
CA ASN A 217 22.90 3.59 14.85
C ASN A 217 22.16 4.71 14.11
N LYS A 218 21.44 5.60 14.81
CA LYS A 218 20.76 6.75 14.19
C LYS A 218 21.75 7.72 13.52
N LYS A 219 22.92 7.94 14.12
CA LYS A 219 23.98 8.78 13.53
C LYS A 219 24.43 8.29 12.15
N THR A 220 24.41 6.98 11.90
CA THR A 220 24.73 6.41 10.57
C THR A 220 23.65 6.65 9.51
N CYS A 221 22.50 7.19 9.90
CA CYS A 221 21.37 7.49 9.03
C CYS A 221 21.18 9.00 8.81
N TYR A 222 22.07 9.84 9.35
CA TYR A 222 22.03 11.29 9.14
C TYR A 222 23.02 11.66 8.03
N PRO A 223 22.69 12.67 7.19
CA PRO A 223 23.67 13.29 6.32
C PRO A 223 24.85 13.86 7.14
N PRO A 224 26.03 14.06 6.51
CA PRO A 224 27.14 14.76 7.14
C PRO A 224 26.69 16.14 7.64
N LYS A 225 27.20 16.58 8.80
CA LYS A 225 26.70 17.80 9.46
C LYS A 225 27.01 19.05 8.65
N GLU A 226 28.16 19.06 8.00
CA GLU A 226 28.63 20.07 7.06
C GLU A 226 27.71 20.26 5.84
N ASP A 227 26.81 19.29 5.59
CA ASP A 227 25.90 19.28 4.45
C ASP A 227 24.47 19.66 4.86
N ILE A 228 24.25 19.92 6.15
CA ILE A 228 22.97 20.31 6.72
C ILE A 228 23.07 21.79 7.12
N THR A 229 22.32 22.63 6.42
CA THR A 229 22.16 24.04 6.78
C THR A 229 20.89 24.21 7.59
N VAL A 230 21.00 24.69 8.83
CA VAL A 230 19.88 24.98 9.73
C VAL A 230 19.85 26.49 9.97
N THR A 231 18.69 27.10 9.75
CA THR A 231 18.43 28.51 10.06
C THR A 231 17.20 28.61 10.98
N GLU A 232 16.90 29.80 11.49
CA GLU A 232 15.65 30.02 12.24
C GLU A 232 14.41 29.77 11.35
N SER A 233 14.54 29.99 10.03
CA SER A 233 13.44 29.94 9.06
C SER A 233 13.32 28.60 8.32
N GLY A 234 14.17 27.61 8.61
CA GLY A 234 14.10 26.33 7.92
C GLY A 234 15.37 25.50 7.99
N VAL A 235 15.37 24.41 7.21
CA VAL A 235 16.49 23.49 7.06
C VAL A 235 16.65 23.11 5.60
N LYS A 236 17.89 23.01 5.12
CA LYS A 236 18.23 22.47 3.81
C LYS A 236 19.39 21.49 3.91
N ILE A 237 19.29 20.37 3.20
CA ILE A 237 20.32 19.35 3.07
C ILE A 237 20.84 19.41 1.64
N ARG A 238 22.17 19.34 1.45
CA ARG A 238 22.77 19.25 0.11
C ARG A 238 22.24 18.01 -0.62
N LEU A 239 21.77 18.19 -1.85
CA LEU A 239 21.13 17.13 -2.63
C LEU A 239 22.04 15.90 -2.84
N GLN A 240 23.30 16.12 -3.22
CA GLN A 240 24.30 15.06 -3.41
C GLN A 240 24.40 14.16 -2.17
N SER A 241 24.53 14.77 -0.99
CA SER A 241 24.71 14.05 0.27
C SER A 241 23.48 13.22 0.66
N LEU A 242 22.28 13.73 0.34
CA LEU A 242 21.05 12.99 0.54
C LEU A 242 20.98 11.77 -0.39
N LEU A 243 21.39 11.92 -1.65
CA LEU A 243 21.44 10.84 -2.64
C LEU A 243 22.48 9.79 -2.26
N ASP A 244 23.70 10.20 -1.91
CA ASP A 244 24.78 9.31 -1.47
C ASP A 244 24.35 8.46 -0.27
N LEU A 245 23.76 9.11 0.74
CA LEU A 245 23.21 8.41 1.90
C LEU A 245 22.09 7.45 1.49
N THR A 246 21.22 7.86 0.57
CA THR A 246 20.11 7.01 0.09
C THR A 246 20.61 5.77 -0.64
N ILE A 247 21.58 5.92 -1.54
CA ILE A 247 22.24 4.81 -2.23
C ILE A 247 22.89 3.85 -1.25
N ASN A 248 23.70 4.36 -0.32
CA ASN A 248 24.34 3.54 0.70
C ASN A 248 23.33 2.71 1.51
N ARG A 249 22.12 3.22 1.71
CA ARG A 249 21.04 2.50 2.39
C ARG A 249 20.33 1.49 1.48
N ILE A 250 20.11 1.82 0.21
CA ILE A 250 19.51 0.90 -0.78
C ILE A 250 20.43 -0.30 -1.03
N LEU A 251 21.73 -0.06 -1.23
CA LEU A 251 22.72 -1.12 -1.47
C LEU A 251 22.78 -2.14 -0.31
N LYS A 252 22.63 -1.68 0.93
CA LYS A 252 22.53 -2.55 2.12
C LYS A 252 21.28 -3.44 2.12
N VAL A 253 20.22 -3.06 1.41
CA VAL A 253 18.98 -3.85 1.30
C VAL A 253 19.11 -4.93 0.24
N ILE A 254 19.72 -4.62 -0.90
CA ILE A 254 19.81 -5.55 -2.04
C ILE A 254 21.00 -6.51 -1.99
N GLN A 255 22.02 -6.24 -1.16
CA GLN A 255 23.19 -7.12 -0.96
C GLN A 255 23.82 -7.55 -2.29
N LEU A 256 24.26 -6.56 -3.09
CA LEU A 256 24.93 -6.81 -4.37
C LEU A 256 26.25 -7.56 -4.17
N ASP A 257 26.53 -8.53 -5.05
CA ASP A 257 27.82 -9.22 -5.10
C ASP A 257 28.92 -8.28 -5.63
N SER A 258 29.97 -8.07 -4.81
CA SER A 258 31.06 -7.11 -5.03
C SER A 258 31.99 -7.39 -6.23
N ALA A 259 31.68 -8.36 -7.09
CA ALA A 259 32.61 -8.88 -8.10
C ALA A 259 32.51 -8.20 -9.49
N THR A 260 31.56 -7.27 -9.72
CA THR A 260 31.37 -6.64 -11.03
C THR A 260 31.33 -5.12 -10.95
N THR A 261 32.17 -4.46 -11.73
CA THR A 261 32.09 -3.02 -11.99
C THR A 261 30.82 -2.77 -12.80
N LYS A 262 29.87 -2.01 -12.24
CA LYS A 262 28.61 -1.69 -12.92
C LYS A 262 28.37 -0.19 -12.80
N SER A 263 28.14 0.45 -13.95
CA SER A 263 27.49 1.75 -13.99
C SER A 263 26.00 1.53 -13.77
N LEU A 264 25.46 2.22 -12.77
CA LEU A 264 24.07 2.13 -12.37
C LEU A 264 23.43 3.52 -12.44
N LYS A 265 22.11 3.52 -12.46
CA LYS A 265 21.32 4.74 -12.47
C LYS A 265 20.20 4.67 -11.44
N LEU A 266 20.18 5.63 -10.52
CA LEU A 266 19.07 5.84 -9.61
C LEU A 266 18.08 6.82 -10.23
N ILE A 267 16.91 6.31 -10.57
CA ILE A 267 15.77 7.12 -11.01
C ILE A 267 14.99 7.55 -9.77
N SER A 268 14.84 8.86 -9.59
CA SER A 268 14.11 9.48 -8.49
C SER A 268 13.09 10.49 -9.01
N LYS A 269 12.02 10.71 -8.24
CA LYS A 269 11.13 11.85 -8.44
C LYS A 269 11.27 12.83 -7.29
N TRP A 270 11.05 14.10 -7.55
CA TRP A 270 11.11 15.16 -6.54
C TRP A 270 10.07 16.26 -6.83
N GLY A 271 9.89 17.16 -5.87
CA GLY A 271 9.05 18.34 -6.04
C GLY A 271 8.81 19.08 -4.74
N PHE A 272 7.77 19.93 -4.76
CA PHE A 272 7.44 20.87 -3.70
C PHE A 272 6.01 20.69 -3.22
N ASP A 273 5.76 21.09 -1.98
CA ASP A 273 4.40 21.29 -1.48
C ASP A 273 4.38 22.41 -0.43
N GLY A 274 3.31 23.19 -0.44
CA GLY A 274 3.04 24.27 0.49
C GLY A 274 1.85 23.94 1.37
N SER A 275 2.05 24.00 2.68
CA SER A 275 0.99 23.81 3.68
C SER A 275 0.86 25.06 4.54
N SER A 276 -0.38 25.48 4.80
CA SER A 276 -0.71 26.66 5.62
C SER A 276 -1.50 26.24 6.87
N SER A 277 -1.81 27.20 7.73
CA SER A 277 -2.55 27.00 8.98
C SER A 277 -1.80 26.15 10.01
N HIS A 278 -0.47 26.26 10.02
CA HIS A 278 0.37 25.73 11.08
C HIS A 278 0.28 26.61 12.35
N SER A 279 0.66 26.04 13.49
CA SER A 279 0.67 26.75 14.76
C SER A 279 1.85 27.72 14.82
N ASN A 280 1.60 28.96 15.25
CA ASN A 280 2.66 29.95 15.40
C ASN A 280 3.34 29.83 16.77
N TYR A 281 4.66 29.70 16.76
CA TYR A 281 5.45 29.73 17.98
C TYR A 281 5.74 31.17 18.43
N LYS A 282 5.86 31.37 19.74
CA LYS A 282 6.23 32.66 20.34
C LYS A 282 7.75 32.76 20.50
N GLN A 283 8.49 32.38 19.48
CA GLN A 283 9.96 32.41 19.51
C GLN A 283 10.46 33.84 19.22
N LYS A 284 11.47 34.29 19.98
CA LYS A 284 12.20 35.52 19.65
C LYS A 284 13.17 35.19 18.52
N SER A 285 13.11 35.94 17.43
CA SER A 285 14.10 35.84 16.36
C SER A 285 15.38 36.56 16.73
N GLN A 286 16.51 36.11 16.18
CA GLN A 286 17.79 36.80 16.33
C GLN A 286 17.88 38.11 15.54
N SER A 287 16.98 38.32 14.58
CA SER A 287 17.03 39.43 13.62
C SER A 287 16.02 40.56 13.88
N ASP A 288 15.30 40.55 15.01
CA ASP A 288 14.16 41.44 15.34
C ASP A 288 13.01 41.44 14.30
N ILE A 289 13.10 40.62 13.24
CA ILE A 289 12.04 40.38 12.27
C ILE A 289 11.05 39.38 12.88
N LYS A 290 9.76 39.72 12.87
CA LYS A 290 8.70 38.77 13.26
C LYS A 290 8.74 37.56 12.33
N MET A 291 9.01 36.38 12.89
CA MET A 291 8.87 35.12 12.15
C MET A 291 7.40 34.73 12.03
N ASP A 292 7.04 34.18 10.89
CA ASP A 292 5.71 33.65 10.61
C ASP A 292 5.83 32.18 10.21
N ASP A 293 5.56 31.31 11.18
CA ASP A 293 5.63 29.86 11.01
C ASP A 293 4.27 29.27 10.60
N SER A 294 3.30 30.13 10.21
CA SER A 294 1.92 29.71 9.88
C SER A 294 1.84 28.91 8.58
N SER A 295 2.89 28.96 7.77
CA SER A 295 3.02 28.22 6.52
C SER A 295 4.38 27.54 6.43
N VAL A 296 4.38 26.31 5.91
CA VAL A 296 5.58 25.52 5.66
C VAL A 296 5.63 25.21 4.17
N PHE A 297 6.75 25.52 3.54
CA PHE A 297 7.08 25.11 2.18
C PHE A 297 8.13 24.02 2.24
N MET A 298 7.87 22.85 1.67
CA MET A 298 8.73 21.66 1.78
C MET A 298 9.19 21.19 0.41
N ILE A 299 10.46 20.76 0.36
CA ILE A 299 11.10 20.16 -0.81
C ILE A 299 11.43 18.71 -0.47
N SER A 300 10.99 17.78 -1.30
CA SER A 300 11.17 16.34 -1.04
C SER A 300 11.53 15.55 -2.28
N LEU A 301 12.17 14.40 -2.07
CA LEU A 301 12.61 13.45 -3.07
C LEU A 301 12.19 12.03 -2.70
N VAL A 302 11.85 11.22 -3.68
CA VAL A 302 11.52 9.80 -3.54
C VAL A 302 12.37 8.99 -4.52
N PRO A 303 13.24 8.07 -4.05
CA PRO A 303 13.90 7.12 -4.93
C PRO A 303 12.87 6.11 -5.48
N LEU A 304 12.90 5.86 -6.78
CA LEU A 304 11.94 4.98 -7.46
C LEU A 304 12.57 3.64 -7.85
N ARG A 305 13.67 3.68 -8.60
CA ARG A 305 14.32 2.48 -9.15
C ARG A 305 15.83 2.67 -9.22
N LEU A 306 16.56 1.61 -8.91
CA LEU A 306 17.97 1.47 -9.25
C LEU A 306 18.07 0.50 -10.43
N VAL A 307 18.64 0.96 -11.52
CA VAL A 307 18.73 0.19 -12.78
C VAL A 307 20.17 0.12 -13.27
N GLU A 308 20.48 -0.94 -14.00
CA GLU A 308 21.70 -1.04 -14.80
C GLU A 308 21.52 -0.35 -16.17
N ASP A 309 22.63 -0.08 -16.85
CA ASP A 309 22.62 0.41 -18.24
C ASP A 309 21.90 -0.55 -19.21
N SER A 310 21.87 -1.85 -18.89
CA SER A 310 21.11 -2.86 -19.63
C SER A 310 19.58 -2.67 -19.56
N GLY A 311 19.10 -1.82 -18.64
CA GLY A 311 17.69 -1.66 -18.29
C GLY A 311 17.19 -2.63 -17.20
N SER A 312 18.06 -3.54 -16.72
CA SER A 312 17.72 -4.45 -15.62
C SER A 312 17.49 -3.69 -14.31
N ILE A 313 16.39 -3.99 -13.63
CA ILE A 313 16.02 -3.35 -12.36
C ILE A 313 16.64 -4.13 -11.19
N LEU A 314 17.55 -3.50 -10.46
CA LEU A 314 18.19 -4.07 -9.27
C LEU A 314 17.40 -3.80 -7.99
N TRP A 315 16.74 -2.64 -7.93
CA TRP A 315 15.87 -2.27 -6.83
C TRP A 315 14.70 -1.46 -7.35
N GLU A 316 13.52 -1.73 -6.81
CA GLU A 316 12.32 -0.95 -7.06
C GLU A 316 11.64 -0.63 -5.74
N ASN A 317 11.20 0.63 -5.60
CA ASN A 317 10.43 1.07 -4.47
C ASN A 317 9.07 0.33 -4.44
N PRO A 318 8.78 -0.47 -3.40
CA PRO A 318 7.53 -1.25 -3.35
C PRO A 318 6.29 -0.38 -3.13
N THR A 319 6.46 0.84 -2.61
CA THR A 319 5.36 1.77 -2.31
C THR A 319 5.75 3.22 -2.67
N PRO A 320 5.88 3.55 -3.97
CA PRO A 320 6.43 4.83 -4.45
C PRO A 320 5.54 6.05 -4.15
N SER A 321 4.31 5.84 -3.67
CA SER A 321 3.40 6.89 -3.20
C SER A 321 3.30 6.96 -1.67
N SER A 322 4.07 6.16 -0.93
CA SER A 322 4.09 6.20 0.53
C SER A 322 5.00 7.32 1.05
N THR A 323 4.56 7.97 2.12
CA THR A 323 5.36 8.95 2.87
C THR A 323 6.64 8.35 3.45
N ASN A 324 6.70 7.02 3.67
CA ASN A 324 7.85 6.35 4.27
C ASN A 324 9.12 6.37 3.40
N TYR A 325 8.97 6.56 2.08
CA TYR A 325 10.08 6.70 1.14
C TYR A 325 10.31 8.15 0.70
N CYS A 326 9.50 9.08 1.23
CA CYS A 326 9.64 10.51 0.96
C CYS A 326 10.76 11.07 1.84
N ARG A 327 11.86 11.47 1.20
CA ARG A 327 13.05 12.01 1.85
C ARG A 327 13.01 13.53 1.75
N PRO A 328 12.99 14.27 2.87
CA PRO A 328 13.04 15.71 2.83
C PRO A 328 14.42 16.17 2.34
N ILE A 329 14.44 17.05 1.35
CA ILE A 329 15.63 17.84 0.98
C ILE A 329 15.71 19.05 1.91
N GLY A 330 14.57 19.69 2.17
CA GLY A 330 14.51 20.82 3.07
C GLY A 330 13.08 21.32 3.30
N PHE A 331 12.93 22.25 4.22
CA PHE A 331 11.71 23.01 4.42
C PHE A 331 12.01 24.43 4.86
N LYS A 332 11.07 25.35 4.60
CA LYS A 332 11.10 26.74 5.03
C LYS A 332 9.77 27.11 5.67
N PHE A 333 9.80 27.93 6.73
CA PHE A 333 8.64 28.63 7.27
C PHE A 333 8.33 29.82 6.37
N SER A 334 7.57 29.56 5.32
CA SER A 334 7.18 30.56 4.34
C SER A 334 5.92 30.11 3.61
N LYS A 335 5.13 31.09 3.17
CA LYS A 335 3.97 30.84 2.32
C LYS A 335 4.43 30.52 0.91
N GLU A 336 3.75 29.57 0.26
CA GLU A 336 4.00 29.25 -1.13
C GLU A 336 3.63 30.42 -2.07
N THR A 337 4.64 31.05 -2.64
CA THR A 337 4.54 32.12 -3.65
C THR A 337 5.18 31.69 -4.98
N ASN A 338 4.84 32.39 -6.07
CA ASN A 338 5.42 32.11 -7.38
C ASN A 338 6.95 32.31 -7.38
N ASP A 339 7.42 33.38 -6.76
CA ASP A 339 8.84 33.72 -6.67
C ASP A 339 9.61 32.63 -5.89
N LEU A 340 9.06 32.18 -4.76
CA LEU A 340 9.66 31.10 -3.97
C LEU A 340 9.74 29.79 -4.76
N ILE A 341 8.68 29.43 -5.49
CA ILE A 341 8.68 28.25 -6.35
C ILE A 341 9.76 28.36 -7.43
N GLN A 342 9.91 29.53 -8.07
CA GLN A 342 10.91 29.73 -9.12
C GLN A 342 12.34 29.70 -8.57
N GLU A 343 12.59 30.36 -7.44
CA GLU A 343 13.88 30.39 -6.76
C GLU A 343 14.32 28.98 -6.36
N GLU A 344 13.45 28.22 -5.67
CA GLU A 344 13.77 26.86 -5.24
C GLU A 344 13.90 25.90 -6.41
N ASN A 345 13.07 26.05 -7.45
CA ASN A 345 13.22 25.26 -8.68
C ASN A 345 14.57 25.53 -9.35
N ALA A 346 14.98 26.79 -9.47
CA ALA A 346 16.29 27.14 -10.03
C ALA A 346 17.43 26.57 -9.17
N SER A 347 17.37 26.75 -7.85
CA SER A 347 18.38 26.27 -6.91
C SER A 347 18.54 24.75 -6.95
N ILE A 348 17.45 23.98 -6.94
CA ILE A 348 17.53 22.52 -7.00
C ILE A 348 17.99 22.05 -8.39
N ASN A 349 17.56 22.67 -9.48
CA ASN A 349 18.05 22.31 -10.82
C ASN A 349 19.55 22.61 -10.98
N GLU A 350 20.06 23.68 -10.38
CA GLU A 350 21.49 23.97 -10.33
C GLU A 350 22.23 22.87 -9.54
N GLU A 351 21.71 22.43 -8.39
CA GLU A 351 22.28 21.29 -7.66
C GLU A 351 22.24 20.01 -8.51
N ILE A 352 21.15 19.75 -9.24
CA ILE A 352 21.01 18.59 -10.14
C ILE A 352 22.06 18.62 -11.26
N CYS A 353 22.26 19.76 -11.91
CA CYS A 353 23.26 19.91 -12.98
C CYS A 353 24.69 19.68 -12.50
N ASN A 354 24.95 19.91 -11.21
CA ASN A 354 26.26 19.75 -10.58
C ASN A 354 26.40 18.41 -9.82
N LEU A 355 25.41 17.51 -9.91
CA LEU A 355 25.52 16.18 -9.30
C LEU A 355 26.65 15.38 -9.96
N VAL A 356 27.36 14.66 -9.12
CA VAL A 356 28.32 13.64 -9.52
C VAL A 356 27.78 12.26 -9.18
N PRO A 357 28.22 11.21 -9.88
CA PRO A 357 27.85 9.84 -9.53
C PRO A 357 28.24 9.53 -8.07
N THR A 358 27.36 8.83 -7.34
CA THR A 358 27.74 8.28 -6.04
C THR A 358 28.67 7.10 -6.28
N ILE A 359 29.86 7.13 -5.68
CA ILE A 359 30.81 6.02 -5.75
C ILE A 359 30.70 5.19 -4.46
N VAL A 360 30.40 3.89 -4.61
CA VAL A 360 30.40 2.93 -3.50
C VAL A 360 31.16 1.68 -3.93
N GLU A 361 32.32 1.45 -3.33
CA GLU A 361 33.24 0.37 -3.73
C GLU A 361 33.58 0.47 -5.23
N ASN A 362 33.18 -0.52 -6.04
CA ASN A 362 33.40 -0.57 -7.48
C ASN A 362 32.15 -0.18 -8.29
N LEU A 363 31.14 0.40 -7.64
CA LEU A 363 29.89 0.83 -8.28
C LEU A 363 29.91 2.34 -8.48
N GLU A 364 29.57 2.76 -9.69
CA GLU A 364 29.34 4.16 -10.06
C GLU A 364 27.85 4.34 -10.30
N ILE A 365 27.18 5.16 -9.48
CA ILE A 365 25.73 5.33 -9.55
C ILE A 365 25.38 6.76 -9.96
N HIS A 366 24.92 6.93 -11.20
CA HIS A 366 24.37 8.18 -11.73
C HIS A 366 22.96 8.44 -11.18
N HIS A 367 22.55 9.71 -11.16
CA HIS A 367 21.25 10.13 -10.60
C HIS A 367 20.39 10.81 -11.67
N ASP A 368 19.23 10.24 -11.96
CA ASP A 368 18.22 10.82 -12.86
C ASP A 368 17.02 11.30 -12.01
N LEU A 369 16.83 12.62 -11.93
CA LEU A 369 15.80 13.23 -11.10
C LEU A 369 14.71 13.88 -11.96
N TYR A 370 13.46 13.51 -11.71
CA TYR A 370 12.29 14.04 -12.43
C TYR A 370 11.38 14.85 -11.49
N MET A 371 11.09 16.10 -11.86
CA MET A 371 10.25 16.99 -11.07
C MET A 371 8.76 16.71 -11.30
N THR A 372 8.28 15.54 -10.89
CA THR A 372 6.89 15.09 -11.13
C THR A 372 6.02 15.09 -9.88
N MET A 373 6.58 15.42 -8.71
CA MET A 373 5.81 15.57 -7.47
C MET A 373 5.29 17.00 -7.35
N ILE A 374 4.42 17.42 -8.28
CA ILE A 374 3.90 18.78 -8.34
C ILE A 374 2.38 18.78 -8.48
N ASP A 375 1.75 19.84 -7.98
CA ASP A 375 0.35 20.14 -8.20
C ASP A 375 0.14 21.04 -9.44
N GLY A 376 -1.13 21.40 -9.71
CA GLY A 376 -1.46 22.27 -10.84
C GLY A 376 -0.92 23.70 -10.68
N LYS A 377 -0.81 24.21 -9.45
CA LYS A 377 -0.34 25.57 -9.19
C LYS A 377 1.16 25.66 -9.46
N ILE A 378 1.96 24.79 -8.85
CA ILE A 378 3.40 24.67 -9.10
C ILE A 378 3.65 24.44 -10.58
N SER A 379 2.90 23.51 -11.21
CA SER A 379 3.03 23.26 -12.64
C SER A 379 2.82 24.51 -13.49
N THR A 380 1.82 25.33 -13.16
CA THR A 380 1.57 26.61 -13.86
C THR A 380 2.76 27.56 -13.73
N VAL A 381 3.33 27.68 -12.54
CA VAL A 381 4.46 28.58 -12.26
C VAL A 381 5.73 28.11 -12.98
N VAL A 382 6.11 26.84 -12.84
CA VAL A 382 7.35 26.31 -13.45
C VAL A 382 7.27 26.20 -14.97
N SER A 383 6.05 26.04 -15.51
CA SER A 383 5.80 26.07 -16.97
C SER A 383 5.66 27.48 -17.52
N ASN A 384 5.66 28.52 -16.68
CA ASN A 384 5.35 29.90 -17.06
C ASN A 384 4.05 30.01 -17.89
N THR A 385 3.04 29.23 -17.51
CA THR A 385 1.73 29.24 -18.17
C THR A 385 0.88 30.37 -17.61
N SER A 386 0.13 31.06 -18.46
CA SER A 386 -0.62 32.28 -18.10
C SER A 386 -1.71 32.07 -17.04
N SER A 387 -2.23 30.86 -16.92
CA SER A 387 -3.28 30.52 -15.96
C SER A 387 -3.32 29.02 -15.72
N ALA A 388 -3.73 28.61 -14.51
CA ALA A 388 -3.98 27.21 -14.18
C ALA A 388 -5.11 26.55 -14.98
N ALA A 389 -5.93 27.35 -15.68
CA ALA A 389 -6.99 26.84 -16.57
C ALA A 389 -6.50 26.55 -17.99
N VAL A 390 -5.30 27.02 -18.37
CA VAL A 390 -4.71 26.80 -19.69
C VAL A 390 -3.86 25.53 -19.64
N CYS A 391 -3.92 24.70 -20.68
CA CYS A 391 -3.05 23.53 -20.75
C CYS A 391 -1.58 23.96 -20.83
N ASN A 392 -0.76 23.50 -19.89
CA ASN A 392 0.68 23.79 -19.85
C ASN A 392 1.48 23.15 -21.00
N ILE A 393 0.95 22.10 -21.64
CA ILE A 393 1.60 21.39 -22.76
C ILE A 393 1.32 22.06 -24.11
N CYS A 394 0.05 22.29 -24.45
CA CYS A 394 -0.35 22.82 -25.76
C CYS A 394 -0.79 24.29 -25.75
N GLY A 395 -0.81 24.95 -24.58
CA GLY A 395 -1.21 26.35 -24.43
C GLY A 395 -2.70 26.63 -24.73
N THR A 396 -3.51 25.59 -24.93
CA THR A 396 -4.91 25.78 -25.33
C THR A 396 -5.77 26.26 -24.14
N PRO A 397 -6.57 27.34 -24.30
CA PRO A 397 -7.49 27.79 -23.27
C PRO A 397 -8.77 26.93 -23.22
N PRO A 398 -9.53 26.95 -22.11
CA PRO A 398 -10.76 26.16 -21.96
C PRO A 398 -11.79 26.37 -23.08
N SER A 399 -11.86 27.57 -23.65
CA SER A 399 -12.80 27.92 -24.74
C SER A 399 -12.51 27.19 -26.06
N LYS A 400 -11.29 26.69 -26.25
CA LYS A 400 -10.85 25.98 -27.46
C LYS A 400 -10.51 24.50 -27.20
N MET A 401 -10.48 24.08 -25.93
CA MET A 401 -10.07 22.73 -25.54
C MET A 401 -10.97 21.61 -26.10
N ASN A 402 -12.24 21.92 -26.39
CA ASN A 402 -13.19 20.95 -26.95
C ASN A 402 -13.13 20.84 -28.48
N ASP A 403 -12.30 21.66 -29.16
CA ASP A 403 -12.08 21.60 -30.61
C ASP A 403 -10.84 20.73 -30.89
N LEU A 404 -11.08 19.45 -31.15
CA LEU A 404 -10.00 18.46 -31.33
C LEU A 404 -9.13 18.76 -32.57
N ASP A 405 -9.70 19.31 -33.63
CA ASP A 405 -8.97 19.70 -34.83
C ASP A 405 -8.07 20.91 -34.56
N PHE A 406 -8.52 21.85 -33.74
CA PHE A 406 -7.70 22.97 -33.29
C PHE A 406 -6.57 22.51 -32.35
N VAL A 407 -6.88 21.66 -31.37
CA VAL A 407 -5.93 21.17 -30.35
C VAL A 407 -4.83 20.33 -30.98
N SER A 408 -5.17 19.42 -31.89
CA SER A 408 -4.20 18.55 -32.57
C SER A 408 -3.18 19.30 -33.43
N LYS A 409 -3.52 20.53 -33.86
CA LYS A 409 -2.64 21.41 -34.64
C LYS A 409 -1.79 22.35 -33.77
N GLN A 410 -2.01 22.40 -32.46
CA GLN A 410 -1.24 23.29 -31.60
C GLN A 410 0.21 22.80 -31.45
N PRO A 411 1.18 23.73 -31.38
CA PRO A 411 2.55 23.36 -31.06
C PRO A 411 2.61 22.76 -29.65
N ILE A 412 3.37 21.69 -29.52
CA ILE A 412 3.58 20.99 -28.24
C ILE A 412 4.85 21.50 -27.59
N ARG A 413 4.75 21.88 -26.32
CA ARG A 413 5.90 22.22 -25.47
C ARG A 413 6.53 20.96 -24.88
N ASN A 414 7.41 20.31 -25.65
CA ASN A 414 8.07 19.05 -25.26
C ASN A 414 8.89 19.17 -23.96
N ASP A 415 9.41 20.37 -23.67
CA ASP A 415 10.14 20.69 -22.45
C ASP A 415 9.26 20.57 -21.18
N MET A 416 7.93 20.52 -21.33
CA MET A 416 6.99 20.34 -20.23
C MET A 416 6.79 18.89 -19.81
N TYR A 417 7.18 17.91 -20.65
CA TYR A 417 6.98 16.49 -20.34
C TYR A 417 7.74 16.03 -19.09
N LYS A 418 8.84 16.72 -18.74
CA LYS A 418 9.62 16.46 -17.52
C LYS A 418 8.81 16.62 -16.22
N TYR A 419 7.69 17.35 -16.26
CA TYR A 419 6.81 17.58 -15.12
C TYR A 419 5.75 16.47 -14.93
N GLY A 420 5.60 15.58 -15.91
CA GLY A 420 4.69 14.43 -15.84
C GLY A 420 3.21 14.81 -15.67
N LEU A 421 2.41 13.86 -15.21
CA LEU A 421 0.98 14.02 -14.93
C LEU A 421 0.71 13.95 -13.41
N SER A 422 0.07 14.98 -12.86
CA SER A 422 -0.35 15.01 -11.45
C SER A 422 -1.63 14.19 -11.25
N SER A 423 -1.49 12.87 -11.08
CA SER A 423 -2.62 11.94 -10.98
C SER A 423 -3.55 12.23 -9.81
N LEU A 424 -3.02 12.68 -8.66
CA LEU A 424 -3.83 13.07 -7.50
C LEU A 424 -4.78 14.22 -7.85
N HIS A 425 -4.25 15.30 -8.41
CA HIS A 425 -5.05 16.48 -8.76
C HIS A 425 -5.98 16.21 -9.94
N MET A 426 -5.60 15.33 -10.87
CA MET A 426 -6.48 14.88 -11.93
C MET A 426 -7.80 14.32 -11.36
N TRP A 427 -7.74 13.39 -10.39
CA TRP A 427 -8.94 12.83 -9.79
C TRP A 427 -9.80 13.88 -9.07
N ILE A 428 -9.17 14.78 -8.30
CA ILE A 428 -9.86 15.87 -7.59
C ILE A 428 -10.58 16.79 -8.59
N ARG A 429 -9.88 17.22 -9.64
CA ARG A 429 -10.42 18.12 -10.66
C ARG A 429 -11.49 17.45 -11.52
N CYS A 430 -11.37 16.16 -11.83
CA CYS A 430 -12.42 15.41 -12.52
C CYS A 430 -13.70 15.36 -11.67
N MET A 431 -13.59 15.06 -10.38
CA MET A 431 -14.75 15.05 -9.48
C MET A 431 -15.39 16.44 -9.36
N GLU A 432 -14.58 17.49 -9.16
CA GLU A 432 -15.05 18.88 -9.13
C GLU A 432 -15.77 19.27 -10.42
N CYS A 433 -15.23 18.88 -11.58
CA CYS A 433 -15.84 19.11 -12.88
C CYS A 433 -17.20 18.42 -13.03
N ILE A 434 -17.30 17.14 -12.67
CA ILE A 434 -18.56 16.38 -12.72
C ILE A 434 -19.61 16.99 -11.79
N LEU A 435 -19.21 17.40 -10.58
CA LEU A 435 -20.10 18.11 -9.66
C LEU A 435 -20.58 19.43 -10.26
N HIS A 436 -19.69 20.22 -10.86
CA HIS A 436 -20.08 21.45 -11.54
C HIS A 436 -21.01 21.22 -12.73
N ILE A 437 -20.81 20.16 -13.51
CA ILE A 437 -21.73 19.78 -14.58
C ILE A 437 -23.11 19.47 -13.98
N SER A 438 -23.16 18.68 -12.91
CA SER A 438 -24.40 18.36 -12.19
C SER A 438 -25.14 19.60 -11.71
N TYR A 439 -24.44 20.54 -11.06
CA TYR A 439 -25.05 21.79 -10.57
C TYR A 439 -25.51 22.70 -11.71
N ASN A 440 -24.88 22.61 -12.88
CA ASN A 440 -25.19 23.44 -14.03
C ASN A 440 -26.23 22.80 -14.97
N LEU A 441 -26.80 21.63 -14.67
CA LEU A 441 -27.70 20.91 -15.58
C LEU A 441 -28.95 21.70 -16.01
N ASP A 442 -29.45 22.58 -15.14
CA ASP A 442 -30.66 23.36 -15.41
C ASP A 442 -30.44 24.44 -16.49
N PHE A 443 -29.25 25.07 -16.52
CA PHE A 443 -28.95 26.17 -17.44
C PHE A 443 -27.90 25.82 -18.51
N LYS A 444 -27.18 24.69 -18.36
CA LYS A 444 -26.29 24.06 -19.36
C LYS A 444 -25.19 24.98 -19.92
N LYS A 445 -24.69 25.90 -19.11
CA LYS A 445 -23.54 26.76 -19.45
C LYS A 445 -22.34 26.40 -18.58
N TRP A 446 -21.13 26.66 -19.09
CA TRP A 446 -19.90 26.46 -18.33
C TRP A 446 -19.82 27.39 -17.10
N ALA A 447 -20.02 28.69 -17.31
CA ALA A 447 -20.00 29.69 -16.24
C ALA A 447 -21.42 29.99 -15.73
N ALA A 448 -21.61 29.97 -14.41
CA ALA A 448 -22.81 30.48 -13.76
C ALA A 448 -22.63 31.99 -13.52
N ARG A 449 -23.41 32.82 -14.21
CA ARG A 449 -23.38 34.28 -14.09
C ARG A 449 -24.79 34.79 -13.79
N SER A 450 -24.90 35.87 -13.02
CA SER A 450 -26.18 36.49 -12.65
C SER A 450 -27.17 35.44 -12.07
N ASP A 451 -28.37 35.32 -12.64
CA ASP A 451 -29.43 34.42 -12.16
C ASP A 451 -29.01 32.94 -12.15
N ASP A 452 -28.11 32.52 -13.04
CA ASP A 452 -27.58 31.14 -13.07
C ASP A 452 -26.85 30.80 -11.76
N LYS A 453 -26.32 31.79 -11.02
CA LYS A 453 -25.64 31.58 -9.73
C LYS A 453 -26.63 31.13 -8.65
N LEU A 454 -27.83 31.72 -8.62
CA LEU A 454 -28.88 31.34 -7.67
C LEU A 454 -29.35 29.90 -7.90
N LEU A 455 -29.53 29.52 -9.18
CA LEU A 455 -29.87 28.15 -9.56
C LEU A 455 -28.77 27.16 -9.13
N LYS A 456 -27.50 27.50 -9.40
CA LYS A 456 -26.36 26.67 -9.01
C LYS A 456 -26.26 26.48 -7.50
N ASP A 457 -26.42 27.55 -6.72
CA ASP A 457 -26.36 27.49 -5.26
C ASP A 457 -27.51 26.66 -4.67
N SER A 458 -28.70 26.69 -5.30
CA SER A 458 -29.82 25.83 -4.93
C SER A 458 -29.56 24.35 -5.20
N LYS A 459 -28.81 24.00 -6.25
CA LYS A 459 -28.47 22.60 -6.59
C LYS A 459 -27.28 22.05 -5.83
N LYS A 460 -26.41 22.93 -5.33
CA LYS A 460 -25.21 22.56 -4.57
C LYS A 460 -25.54 22.13 -3.14
N LYS A 461 -26.61 22.70 -2.57
CA LYS A 461 -27.21 22.26 -1.31
C LYS A 461 -27.90 20.92 -1.49
#